data_AF-A0AAW4FSB5-F1
#
_entry.id   AF-A0AAW4FSB5-F1
#
_cell.length_a   1.000
_cell.length_b   1.000
_cell.length_c   1.000
_cell.angle_alpha   90.00
_cell.angle_beta   90.00
_cell.angle_gamma   90.00
#
_symmetry.space_group_name_H-M   'P 1'
#
loop_
_entity.id
_entity.type
_entity.pdbx_description
1 polymer ?
#
loop_
_entity_poly.entity_id
_entity_poly.type
_entity_poly.pdbx_seq_one_letter_code
_entity_poly.pdbx_strand_id
1 'polypeptide(L)'
;MTEDSVIKANLAHQRAMPLTRLLDCGMDPGDARRLHARISEGEPWDAVAETIATERLQQADRAEAEGNIVTAGEARQRGIAALVYAQMAFNFDEPRKVALYRRLVAACRKLTPVFGLPFERVETGYSGKSLIGWLVRPASGSANGTVILFGGQSGWGIAYLPIARELARRGLATLLAEGPGQGETRIEQGLYLQAGVEAAYSRWVDVILDDPSLGAPGIWGNSYGGLWAARTAGSDSRIRACCVNGSFAHPAILPFRTAFEQSAAMIGTEDRAMIEAVMEKLRFDPARDRIACPLLVLHGGADPLVALEDQQPFLDAATGEAALRVWPDGEHTIYNHSFERTALVGDWFAARLDRSA
;
A
#
# COMPACT_ATOMS: atom_id res chain seq x y z
N MET A 1 15.52 -26.32 4.09
CA MET A 1 14.81 -26.34 2.80
C MET A 1 15.63 -27.14 1.82
N THR A 2 15.00 -28.00 1.02
CA THR A 2 15.69 -28.66 -0.11
C THR A 2 15.85 -27.67 -1.27
N GLU A 3 16.81 -27.90 -2.16
CA GLU A 3 17.04 -27.06 -3.35
C GLU A 3 15.76 -26.90 -4.19
N ASP A 4 15.05 -28.01 -4.44
CA ASP A 4 13.75 -28.00 -5.13
C ASP A 4 12.68 -27.11 -4.44
N SER A 5 12.68 -27.07 -3.11
CA SER A 5 11.72 -26.23 -2.36
C SER A 5 12.03 -24.74 -2.49
N VAL A 6 13.31 -24.37 -2.62
CA VAL A 6 13.74 -22.98 -2.84
C VAL A 6 13.37 -22.52 -4.25
N ILE A 7 13.66 -23.34 -5.28
CA ILE A 7 13.31 -23.03 -6.67
C ILE A 7 11.81 -22.80 -6.81
N LYS A 8 10.98 -23.69 -6.23
CA LYS A 8 9.51 -23.54 -6.29
C LYS A 8 9.02 -22.28 -5.58
N ALA A 9 9.61 -21.92 -4.43
CA ALA A 9 9.28 -20.70 -3.70
C ALA A 9 9.67 -19.45 -4.51
N ASN A 10 10.89 -19.42 -5.07
CA ASN A 10 11.38 -18.31 -5.88
C ASN A 10 10.49 -18.04 -7.10
N LEU A 11 10.07 -19.09 -7.81
CA LEU A 11 9.14 -18.94 -8.94
C LEU A 11 7.77 -18.38 -8.52
N ALA A 12 7.28 -18.75 -7.32
CA ALA A 12 6.05 -18.19 -6.79
C ALA A 12 6.21 -16.70 -6.43
N HIS A 13 7.34 -16.34 -5.82
CA HIS A 13 7.68 -14.96 -5.50
C HIS A 13 7.84 -14.09 -6.76
N GLN A 14 8.50 -14.57 -7.81
CA GLN A 14 8.61 -13.86 -9.08
C GLN A 14 7.25 -13.55 -9.71
N ARG A 15 6.30 -14.49 -9.68
CA ARG A 15 4.93 -14.25 -10.18
C ARG A 15 4.16 -13.26 -9.33
N ALA A 16 4.30 -13.33 -8.01
CA ALA A 16 3.62 -12.41 -7.09
C ALA A 16 4.25 -10.99 -7.09
N MET A 17 5.53 -10.89 -7.42
CA MET A 17 6.34 -9.67 -7.38
C MET A 17 7.11 -9.53 -8.70
N PRO A 18 6.39 -9.29 -9.82
CA PRO A 18 7.00 -9.05 -11.12
C PRO A 18 7.81 -7.76 -11.10
N LEU A 19 8.69 -7.60 -12.10
CA LEU A 19 9.57 -6.43 -12.20
C LEU A 19 8.77 -5.12 -12.17
N THR A 20 7.63 -5.04 -12.87
CA THR A 20 6.73 -3.89 -12.89
C THR A 20 6.29 -3.47 -11.48
N ARG A 21 5.88 -4.44 -10.65
CA ARG A 21 5.52 -4.22 -9.24
C ARG A 21 6.72 -3.77 -8.41
N LEU A 22 7.87 -4.43 -8.55
CA LEU A 22 9.12 -4.05 -7.83
C LEU A 22 9.47 -2.58 -8.08
N LEU A 23 9.40 -2.16 -9.35
CA LEU A 23 9.72 -0.80 -9.77
C LEU A 23 8.69 0.21 -9.27
N ASP A 24 7.38 -0.09 -9.40
CA ASP A 24 6.31 0.81 -8.93
C ASP A 24 6.41 1.08 -7.42
N CYS A 25 6.83 0.09 -6.63
CA CYS A 25 7.06 0.27 -5.19
C CYS A 25 8.49 0.73 -4.82
N GLY A 26 9.24 1.26 -5.79
CA GLY A 26 10.46 2.01 -5.52
C GLY A 26 11.76 1.20 -5.48
N MET A 27 11.74 -0.07 -5.90
CA MET A 27 12.98 -0.82 -6.07
C MET A 27 13.76 -0.28 -7.28
N ASP A 28 15.07 -0.08 -7.11
CA ASP A 28 15.94 0.38 -8.20
C ASP A 28 15.96 -0.65 -9.34
N PRO A 29 15.95 -0.24 -10.63
CA PRO A 29 15.96 -1.18 -11.74
C PRO A 29 17.15 -2.14 -11.77
N GLY A 30 18.33 -1.70 -11.33
CA GLY A 30 19.51 -2.55 -11.18
C GLY A 30 19.32 -3.59 -10.08
N ASP A 31 18.84 -3.16 -8.91
CA ASP A 31 18.58 -4.04 -7.78
C ASP A 31 17.45 -5.05 -8.07
N ALA A 32 16.39 -4.65 -8.76
CA ALA A 32 15.28 -5.52 -9.12
C ALA A 32 15.72 -6.62 -10.10
N ARG A 33 16.51 -6.25 -11.12
CA ARG A 33 17.12 -7.24 -12.03
C ARG A 33 18.09 -8.17 -11.31
N ARG A 34 18.91 -7.62 -10.41
CA ARG A 34 19.84 -8.41 -9.60
C ARG A 34 19.12 -9.40 -8.68
N LEU A 35 18.01 -8.98 -8.05
CA LEU A 35 17.17 -9.86 -7.25
C LEU A 35 16.65 -11.02 -8.11
N HIS A 36 16.03 -10.73 -9.26
CA HIS A 36 15.48 -11.74 -10.16
C HIS A 36 16.53 -12.68 -10.75
N ALA A 37 17.74 -12.18 -11.05
CA ALA A 37 18.84 -13.01 -11.53
C ALA A 37 19.29 -14.02 -10.45
N ARG A 38 19.62 -13.55 -9.25
CA ARG A 38 20.15 -14.39 -8.16
C ARG A 38 19.15 -15.46 -7.69
N ILE A 39 17.87 -15.15 -7.63
CA ILE A 39 16.84 -16.16 -7.28
C ILE A 39 16.65 -17.19 -8.39
N SER A 40 16.94 -16.84 -9.65
CA SER A 40 16.92 -17.78 -10.78
C SER A 40 18.13 -18.72 -10.76
N GLU A 41 19.22 -18.31 -10.10
CA GLU A 41 20.39 -19.13 -9.77
C GLU A 41 20.19 -20.02 -8.52
N GLY A 42 19.00 -19.95 -7.90
CA GLY A 42 18.63 -20.81 -6.77
C GLY A 42 18.84 -20.20 -5.38
N GLU A 43 19.24 -18.93 -5.27
CA GLU A 43 19.36 -18.26 -3.98
C GLU A 43 17.99 -17.91 -3.38
N PRO A 44 17.75 -18.05 -2.06
CA PRO A 44 16.46 -17.73 -1.45
C PRO A 44 16.07 -16.25 -1.60
N TRP A 45 14.81 -15.98 -2.01
CA TRP A 45 14.30 -14.62 -2.21
C TRP A 45 14.57 -13.66 -1.05
N ASP A 46 14.23 -14.04 0.19
CA ASP A 46 14.38 -13.18 1.36
C ASP A 46 15.86 -12.83 1.62
N ALA A 47 16.75 -13.80 1.47
CA ALA A 47 18.18 -13.62 1.67
C ALA A 47 18.78 -12.67 0.62
N VAL A 48 18.39 -12.81 -0.65
CA VAL A 48 18.85 -11.92 -1.73
C VAL A 48 18.34 -10.50 -1.52
N ALA A 49 17.05 -10.33 -1.24
CA ALA A 49 16.44 -9.02 -0.99
C ALA A 49 17.02 -8.35 0.27
N GLU A 50 17.25 -9.10 1.34
CA GLU A 50 17.89 -8.60 2.57
C GLU A 50 19.36 -8.21 2.35
N THR A 51 20.08 -8.95 1.50
CA THR A 51 21.46 -8.60 1.10
C THR A 51 21.47 -7.24 0.39
N ILE A 52 20.62 -7.07 -0.62
CA ILE A 52 20.47 -5.81 -1.36
C ILE A 52 20.13 -4.67 -0.39
N ALA A 53 19.15 -4.88 0.48
CA ALA A 53 18.77 -3.90 1.50
C ALA A 53 19.97 -3.49 2.37
N THR A 54 20.75 -4.48 2.84
CA THR A 54 21.90 -4.25 3.72
C THR A 54 22.96 -3.40 3.03
N GLU A 55 23.29 -3.70 1.77
CA GLU A 55 24.26 -2.91 1.00
C GLU A 55 23.81 -1.45 0.80
N ARG A 56 22.53 -1.24 0.45
CA ARG A 56 21.98 0.12 0.26
C ARG A 56 21.93 0.90 1.56
N LEU A 57 21.57 0.26 2.68
CA LEU A 57 21.56 0.91 4.00
C LEU A 57 22.97 1.23 4.49
N GLN A 58 23.96 0.37 4.24
CA GLN A 58 25.37 0.68 4.53
C GLN A 58 25.91 1.82 3.66
N GLN A 59 25.48 1.92 2.40
CA GLN A 59 25.76 3.09 1.57
C GLN A 59 25.12 4.35 2.16
N ALA A 60 23.88 4.26 2.64
CA ALA A 60 23.18 5.38 3.25
C ALA A 60 23.91 5.88 4.51
N ASP A 61 24.29 4.97 5.41
CA ASP A 61 24.95 5.31 6.67
C ASP A 61 26.35 5.92 6.43
N ARG A 62 27.10 5.44 5.41
CA ARG A 62 28.38 6.05 5.02
C ARG A 62 28.20 7.46 4.46
N ALA A 63 27.24 7.65 3.55
CA ALA A 63 26.97 8.96 2.97
C ALA A 63 26.52 9.96 4.06
N GLU A 64 25.72 9.52 5.03
CA GLU A 64 25.30 10.33 6.17
C GLU A 64 26.49 10.76 7.04
N ALA A 65 27.41 9.83 7.36
CA ALA A 65 28.62 10.13 8.12
C ALA A 65 29.57 11.13 7.41
N GLU A 66 29.52 11.17 6.08
CA GLU A 66 30.29 12.11 5.24
C GLU A 66 29.56 13.44 5.01
N GLY A 67 28.32 13.60 5.49
CA GLY A 67 27.49 14.80 5.27
C GLY A 67 26.78 14.85 3.91
N ASN A 68 26.84 13.77 3.13
CA ASN A 68 26.22 13.62 1.80
C ASN A 68 24.72 13.25 1.92
N ILE A 69 23.90 14.15 2.48
CA ILE A 69 22.51 13.87 2.88
C ILE A 69 21.59 13.42 1.73
N VAL A 70 21.76 13.97 0.52
CA VAL A 70 20.98 13.55 -0.65
C VAL A 70 21.25 12.07 -0.97
N THR A 71 22.52 11.69 -1.07
CA THR A 71 22.93 10.30 -1.30
C THR A 71 22.48 9.38 -0.17
N ALA A 72 22.55 9.84 1.08
CA ALA A 72 22.07 9.08 2.23
C ALA A 72 20.57 8.76 2.13
N GLY A 73 19.74 9.77 1.85
CA GLY A 73 18.29 9.61 1.70
C GLY A 73 17.93 8.68 0.55
N GLU A 74 18.52 8.87 -0.63
CA GLU A 74 18.24 8.04 -1.80
C GLU A 74 18.69 6.58 -1.63
N ALA A 75 19.85 6.35 -1.02
CA ALA A 75 20.32 4.99 -0.73
C ALA A 75 19.43 4.32 0.32
N ARG A 76 18.98 5.07 1.33
CA ARG A 76 18.07 4.55 2.36
C ARG A 76 16.73 4.14 1.79
N GLN A 77 16.16 4.91 0.86
CA GLN A 77 14.91 4.54 0.16
C GLN A 77 15.03 3.24 -0.63
N ARG A 78 16.13 3.05 -1.37
CA ARG A 78 16.38 1.79 -2.10
C ARG A 78 16.48 0.60 -1.13
N GLY A 79 17.13 0.81 0.03
CA GLY A 79 17.18 -0.18 1.10
C GLY A 79 15.81 -0.51 1.70
N ILE A 80 14.96 0.50 1.91
CA ILE A 80 13.57 0.36 2.37
C ILE A 80 12.75 -0.46 1.37
N ALA A 81 12.83 -0.14 0.07
CA ALA A 81 12.13 -0.88 -0.98
C ALA A 81 12.56 -2.36 -1.00
N ALA A 82 13.85 -2.64 -0.88
CA ALA A 82 14.34 -4.01 -0.78
C ALA A 82 13.86 -4.74 0.50
N LEU A 83 13.77 -4.05 1.64
CA LEU A 83 13.22 -4.63 2.88
C LEU A 83 11.71 -4.93 2.80
N VAL A 84 10.93 -4.08 2.12
CA VAL A 84 9.53 -4.37 1.80
C VAL A 84 9.44 -5.72 1.12
N TYR A 85 10.26 -5.98 0.10
CA TYR A 85 10.23 -7.25 -0.64
C TYR A 85 10.90 -8.42 0.07
N ALA A 86 11.87 -8.18 0.96
CA ALA A 86 12.48 -9.24 1.75
C ALA A 86 11.44 -9.90 2.68
N GLN A 87 10.64 -9.10 3.39
CA GLN A 87 9.63 -9.65 4.30
C GLN A 87 8.44 -10.29 3.59
N MET A 88 8.18 -9.94 2.32
CA MET A 88 7.13 -10.54 1.48
C MET A 88 7.38 -12.03 1.13
N ALA A 89 8.57 -12.56 1.45
CA ALA A 89 8.79 -14.00 1.41
C ALA A 89 7.90 -14.77 2.39
N PHE A 90 7.41 -14.11 3.44
CA PHE A 90 6.71 -14.70 4.56
C PHE A 90 5.28 -14.14 4.67
N ASN A 91 4.29 -15.02 4.71
CA ASN A 91 2.88 -14.61 4.81
C ASN A 91 2.47 -14.39 6.28
N PHE A 92 2.84 -15.29 7.18
CA PHE A 92 2.55 -15.20 8.62
C PHE A 92 3.61 -14.43 9.40
N ASP A 93 3.28 -14.01 10.63
CA ASP A 93 4.15 -13.23 11.52
C ASP A 93 5.18 -14.10 12.25
N GLU A 94 5.87 -14.95 11.49
CA GLU A 94 6.96 -15.73 12.00
C GLU A 94 8.17 -14.84 12.37
N PRO A 95 9.06 -15.30 13.27
CA PRO A 95 10.16 -14.47 13.80
C PRO A 95 11.00 -13.79 12.71
N ARG A 96 11.18 -14.46 11.56
CA ARG A 96 11.93 -13.92 10.43
C ARG A 96 11.22 -12.73 9.78
N LYS A 97 9.90 -12.80 9.55
CA LYS A 97 9.10 -11.68 9.05
C LYS A 97 9.15 -10.50 10.02
N VAL A 98 8.93 -10.76 11.31
CA VAL A 98 8.96 -9.72 12.34
C VAL A 98 10.32 -9.02 12.39
N ALA A 99 11.42 -9.77 12.31
CA ALA A 99 12.77 -9.19 12.29
C ALA A 99 13.00 -8.30 11.05
N LEU A 100 12.59 -8.76 9.86
CA LEU A 100 12.70 -7.97 8.62
C LEU A 100 11.81 -6.72 8.67
N TYR A 101 10.61 -6.82 9.23
CA TYR A 101 9.70 -5.68 9.37
C TYR A 101 10.21 -4.64 10.37
N ARG A 102 10.78 -5.07 11.51
CA ARG A 102 11.43 -4.15 12.45
C ARG A 102 12.62 -3.42 11.83
N ARG A 103 13.41 -4.11 10.98
CA ARG A 103 14.47 -3.47 10.20
C ARG A 103 13.90 -2.44 9.21
N LEU A 104 12.79 -2.77 8.54
CA LEU A 104 12.08 -1.85 7.64
C LEU A 104 11.66 -0.58 8.39
N VAL A 105 10.97 -0.72 9.51
CA VAL A 105 10.55 0.42 10.35
C VAL A 105 11.74 1.23 10.84
N ALA A 106 12.81 0.59 11.29
CA ALA A 106 14.03 1.29 11.73
C ALA A 106 14.68 2.08 10.58
N ALA A 107 14.70 1.54 9.37
CA ALA A 107 15.18 2.25 8.19
C ALA A 107 14.29 3.45 7.84
N CYS A 108 12.96 3.30 7.92
CA CYS A 108 12.02 4.41 7.74
C CYS A 108 12.22 5.51 8.79
N ARG A 109 12.43 5.17 10.08
CA ARG A 109 12.68 6.18 11.14
C ARG A 109 13.93 7.02 10.90
N LYS A 110 14.94 6.47 10.21
CA LYS A 110 16.16 7.18 9.81
C LYS A 110 16.04 7.87 8.46
N LEU A 111 14.90 7.80 7.80
CA LEU A 111 14.69 8.44 6.52
C LEU A 111 14.55 9.95 6.74
N THR A 112 15.66 10.66 6.56
CA THR A 112 15.69 12.12 6.44
C THR A 112 14.76 12.58 5.31
N PRO A 113 14.38 13.87 5.23
CA PRO A 113 13.45 14.37 4.22
C PRO A 113 13.68 13.78 2.83
N VAL A 114 12.66 13.05 2.36
CA VAL A 114 12.67 12.25 1.13
C VAL A 114 12.68 13.20 -0.05
N PHE A 115 13.81 13.37 -0.76
CA PHE A 115 13.93 14.39 -1.81
C PHE A 115 13.56 15.81 -1.33
N GLY A 116 13.85 16.11 -0.06
CA GLY A 116 13.44 17.39 0.56
C GLY A 116 11.98 17.46 0.98
N LEU A 117 11.22 16.35 0.89
CA LEU A 117 9.85 16.26 1.40
C LEU A 117 9.85 15.89 2.88
N PRO A 118 9.13 16.61 3.76
CA PRO A 118 8.95 16.20 5.14
C PRO A 118 8.34 14.80 5.22
N PHE A 119 8.95 13.94 6.02
CA PHE A 119 8.56 12.56 6.23
C PHE A 119 8.54 12.27 7.73
N GLU A 120 7.41 11.86 8.26
CA GLU A 120 7.28 11.54 9.68
C GLU A 120 6.42 10.31 9.92
N ARG A 121 6.63 9.67 11.07
CA ARG A 121 5.78 8.58 11.52
C ARG A 121 4.60 9.15 12.29
N VAL A 122 3.41 8.66 12.01
CA VAL A 122 2.17 9.09 12.66
C VAL A 122 1.47 7.88 13.28
N GLU A 123 0.86 8.08 14.45
CA GLU A 123 0.05 7.06 15.13
C GLU A 123 -1.31 7.64 15.51
N THR A 124 -2.33 6.79 15.53
CA THR A 124 -3.64 7.12 16.11
C THR A 124 -4.23 5.89 16.82
N GLY A 125 -5.02 6.12 17.87
CA GLY A 125 -5.60 5.03 18.66
C GLY A 125 -6.81 4.38 18.00
N TYR A 126 -6.92 3.06 18.11
CA TYR A 126 -8.09 2.27 17.72
C TYR A 126 -8.20 0.99 18.57
N SER A 127 -9.36 0.73 19.18
CA SER A 127 -9.62 -0.50 19.95
C SER A 127 -8.54 -0.84 20.99
N GLY A 128 -8.03 0.18 21.70
CA GLY A 128 -7.00 0.03 22.74
C GLY A 128 -5.59 -0.23 22.22
N LYS A 129 -5.35 -0.09 20.92
CA LYS A 129 -4.09 -0.33 20.21
C LYS A 129 -3.76 0.84 19.28
N SER A 130 -2.57 0.83 18.66
CA SER A 130 -2.17 1.86 17.69
C SER A 130 -2.43 1.44 16.24
N LEU A 131 -2.95 2.36 15.43
CA LEU A 131 -2.82 2.33 13.97
C LEU A 131 -1.56 3.12 13.60
N ILE A 132 -0.77 2.58 12.67
CA ILE A 132 0.53 3.13 12.25
C ILE A 132 0.45 3.66 10.82
N GLY A 133 1.09 4.80 10.59
CA GLY A 133 1.23 5.38 9.25
C GLY A 133 2.48 6.24 9.12
N TRP A 134 2.76 6.64 7.87
CA TRP A 134 3.84 7.55 7.54
C TRP A 134 3.31 8.71 6.72
N LEU A 135 3.58 9.93 7.14
CA LEU A 135 3.08 11.13 6.51
C LEU A 135 4.18 11.79 5.69
N VAL A 136 3.91 11.92 4.40
CA VAL A 136 4.72 12.68 3.44
C VAL A 136 4.00 13.99 3.15
N ARG A 137 4.66 15.13 3.38
CA ARG A 137 4.11 16.44 3.05
C ARG A 137 4.78 17.04 1.80
N PRO A 138 4.13 18.00 1.12
CA PRO A 138 4.80 18.86 0.16
C PRO A 138 6.00 19.58 0.79
N ALA A 139 6.96 20.01 -0.03
CA ALA A 139 8.15 20.72 0.44
C ALA A 139 7.83 22.05 1.16
N SER A 140 6.68 22.66 0.87
CA SER A 140 6.15 23.84 1.58
C SER A 140 5.76 23.56 3.03
N GLY A 141 5.62 22.29 3.43
CA GLY A 141 5.16 21.87 4.75
C GLY A 141 3.64 21.93 4.96
N SER A 142 2.87 22.54 4.05
CA SER A 142 1.42 22.61 4.08
C SER A 142 0.84 22.05 2.78
N ALA A 143 -0.29 21.36 2.87
CA ALA A 143 -0.95 20.68 1.76
C ALA A 143 -2.36 21.22 1.49
N ASN A 144 -2.75 21.22 0.22
CA ASN A 144 -4.10 21.57 -0.21
C ASN A 144 -5.11 20.49 0.21
N GLY A 145 -4.65 19.24 0.29
CA GLY A 145 -5.36 18.11 0.87
C GLY A 145 -4.42 16.93 1.11
N THR A 146 -4.93 15.93 1.80
CA THR A 146 -4.18 14.72 2.17
C THR A 146 -4.87 13.48 1.66
N VAL A 147 -4.12 12.63 0.95
CA VAL A 147 -4.60 11.33 0.48
C VAL A 147 -4.18 10.24 1.47
N ILE A 148 -5.15 9.55 2.07
CA ILE A 148 -4.93 8.31 2.81
C ILE A 148 -4.69 7.20 1.78
N LEU A 149 -3.48 6.66 1.73
CA LEU A 149 -3.04 5.71 0.71
C LEU A 149 -2.60 4.39 1.32
N PHE A 150 -3.16 3.29 0.83
CA PHE A 150 -2.84 1.95 1.32
C PHE A 150 -3.09 0.86 0.27
N GLY A 151 -2.55 -0.33 0.57
CA GLY A 151 -2.69 -1.53 -0.25
C GLY A 151 -3.75 -2.49 0.29
N GLY A 152 -3.73 -3.73 -0.24
CA GLY A 152 -4.64 -4.80 0.14
C GLY A 152 -4.10 -5.76 1.20
N GLN A 153 -4.23 -7.07 0.95
CA GLN A 153 -3.90 -8.17 1.89
C GLN A 153 -2.54 -8.08 2.53
N SER A 154 -1.56 -7.65 1.75
CA SER A 154 -0.18 -7.61 2.18
C SER A 154 0.14 -6.30 2.92
N GLY A 155 -0.63 -5.22 2.72
CA GLY A 155 -0.65 -4.03 3.58
C GLY A 155 0.71 -3.37 3.82
N TRP A 156 1.23 -2.64 2.82
CA TRP A 156 2.54 -1.99 2.88
C TRP A 156 2.40 -0.48 2.61
N GLY A 157 2.06 0.32 3.61
CA GLY A 157 1.92 1.77 3.43
C GLY A 157 3.16 2.37 2.75
N ILE A 158 4.36 2.03 3.25
CA ILE A 158 5.62 2.58 2.75
C ILE A 158 5.98 2.15 1.32
N ALA A 159 5.41 1.05 0.80
CA ALA A 159 5.64 0.62 -0.58
C ALA A 159 5.14 1.67 -1.59
N TYR A 160 4.21 2.53 -1.18
CA TYR A 160 3.67 3.59 -2.02
C TYR A 160 4.38 4.95 -1.83
N LEU A 161 5.58 4.96 -1.25
CA LEU A 161 6.40 6.17 -1.15
C LEU A 161 6.66 6.85 -2.52
N PRO A 162 6.86 6.12 -3.64
CA PRO A 162 6.96 6.75 -4.96
C PRO A 162 5.69 7.52 -5.34
N ILE A 163 4.51 6.99 -5.05
CA ILE A 163 3.23 7.66 -5.29
C ILE A 163 3.12 8.91 -4.42
N ALA A 164 3.45 8.81 -3.13
CA ALA A 164 3.42 9.94 -2.21
C ALA A 164 4.32 11.10 -2.67
N ARG A 165 5.48 10.81 -3.28
CA ARG A 165 6.34 11.83 -3.88
C ARG A 165 5.64 12.57 -5.02
N GLU A 166 4.95 11.85 -5.91
CA GLU A 166 4.26 12.46 -7.04
C GLU A 166 3.01 13.27 -6.62
N LEU A 167 2.35 12.86 -5.53
CA LEU A 167 1.27 13.63 -4.90
C LEU A 167 1.81 14.90 -4.22
N ALA A 168 2.95 14.81 -3.53
CA ALA A 168 3.61 15.96 -2.91
C ALA A 168 4.01 17.04 -3.93
N ARG A 169 4.44 16.64 -5.15
CA ARG A 169 4.72 17.57 -6.26
C ARG A 169 3.48 18.33 -6.76
N ARG A 170 2.28 17.84 -6.44
CA ARG A 170 0.97 18.45 -6.76
C ARG A 170 0.37 19.21 -5.56
N GLY A 171 1.15 19.44 -4.51
CA GLY A 171 0.68 20.15 -3.31
C GLY A 171 -0.21 19.30 -2.40
N LEU A 172 -0.22 17.98 -2.56
CA LEU A 172 -0.97 17.06 -1.72
C LEU A 172 -0.05 16.37 -0.71
N ALA A 173 -0.48 16.24 0.53
CA ALA A 173 0.16 15.33 1.47
C ALA A 173 -0.35 13.90 1.24
N THR A 174 0.40 12.92 1.72
CA THR A 174 0.01 11.51 1.66
C THR A 174 0.26 10.86 3.00
N LEU A 175 -0.79 10.24 3.53
CA LEU A 175 -0.71 9.40 4.70
C LEU A 175 -0.65 7.94 4.24
N LEU A 176 0.54 7.38 4.25
CA LEU A 176 0.84 5.98 3.93
C LEU A 176 0.41 5.11 5.11
N ALA A 177 -0.86 4.71 5.10
CA ALA A 177 -1.54 4.12 6.25
C ALA A 177 -1.41 2.59 6.30
N GLU A 178 -1.33 2.04 7.51
CA GLU A 178 -1.44 0.62 7.79
C GLU A 178 -2.65 0.38 8.69
N GLY A 179 -3.70 -0.25 8.15
CA GLY A 179 -4.92 -0.59 8.89
C GLY A 179 -4.85 -1.93 9.61
N PRO A 180 -5.96 -2.35 10.26
CA PRO A 180 -6.08 -3.69 10.80
C PRO A 180 -5.79 -4.76 9.73
N GLY A 181 -4.95 -5.73 10.06
CA GLY A 181 -4.47 -6.75 9.13
C GLY A 181 -3.21 -6.36 8.36
N GLN A 182 -2.68 -5.15 8.54
CA GLN A 182 -1.57 -4.61 7.75
C GLN A 182 -0.37 -4.18 8.61
N GLY A 183 0.83 -4.34 8.06
CA GLY A 183 2.08 -3.80 8.60
C GLY A 183 2.32 -3.89 10.11
N GLU A 184 2.87 -2.83 10.72
CA GLU A 184 3.17 -2.71 12.15
C GLU A 184 1.89 -2.74 13.00
N THR A 185 0.78 -2.21 12.47
CA THR A 185 -0.57 -2.30 13.05
C THR A 185 -0.97 -3.77 13.30
N ARG A 186 -0.66 -4.69 12.41
CA ARG A 186 -0.88 -6.12 12.62
C ARG A 186 0.25 -6.77 13.42
N ILE A 187 1.49 -6.59 12.99
CA ILE A 187 2.65 -7.35 13.45
C ILE A 187 2.97 -7.06 14.93
N GLU A 188 2.92 -5.80 15.35
CA GLU A 188 3.29 -5.42 16.72
C GLU A 188 2.07 -5.20 17.61
N GLN A 189 0.96 -4.71 17.05
CA GLN A 189 -0.24 -4.43 17.84
C GLN A 189 -1.21 -5.62 17.85
N GLY A 190 -1.14 -6.55 16.90
CA GLY A 190 -2.11 -7.63 16.77
C GLY A 190 -3.52 -7.11 16.44
N LEU A 191 -3.62 -6.01 15.68
CA LEU A 191 -4.88 -5.61 15.06
C LEU A 191 -5.02 -6.34 13.73
N TYR A 192 -5.95 -7.29 13.68
CA TYR A 192 -6.27 -8.05 12.48
C TYR A 192 -7.50 -7.48 11.76
N LEU A 193 -7.62 -7.75 10.46
CA LEU A 193 -8.78 -7.36 9.68
C LEU A 193 -10.04 -8.05 10.23
N GLN A 194 -11.08 -7.24 10.43
CA GLN A 194 -12.40 -7.67 10.89
C GLN A 194 -13.47 -6.88 10.14
N ALA A 195 -14.73 -7.29 10.27
CA ALA A 195 -15.85 -6.47 9.82
C ALA A 195 -15.85 -5.10 10.52
N GLY A 196 -16.27 -4.04 9.83
CA GLY A 196 -16.23 -2.68 10.37
C GLY A 196 -14.86 -2.01 10.30
N VAL A 197 -13.94 -2.53 9.46
CA VAL A 197 -12.60 -1.97 9.25
C VAL A 197 -12.64 -0.48 8.85
N GLU A 198 -13.73 -0.04 8.24
CA GLU A 198 -13.98 1.36 7.91
C GLU A 198 -13.79 2.30 9.11
N ALA A 199 -14.18 1.88 10.32
CA ALA A 199 -14.02 2.69 11.54
C ALA A 199 -12.54 2.90 11.92
N ALA A 200 -11.67 1.94 11.59
CA ALA A 200 -10.23 2.10 11.79
C ALA A 200 -9.65 3.10 10.79
N TYR A 201 -10.02 3.00 9.52
CA TYR A 201 -9.55 3.95 8.50
C TYR A 201 -10.11 5.38 8.71
N SER A 202 -11.32 5.53 9.28
CA SER A 202 -11.84 6.83 9.72
C SER A 202 -11.00 7.52 10.79
N ARG A 203 -10.18 6.79 11.57
CA ARG A 203 -9.23 7.42 12.52
C ARG A 203 -8.16 8.24 11.82
N TRP A 204 -7.81 7.90 10.58
CA TRP A 204 -6.89 8.68 9.77
C TRP A 204 -7.53 9.97 9.23
N VAL A 205 -8.85 9.97 9.05
CA VAL A 205 -9.60 11.19 8.73
C VAL A 205 -9.51 12.18 9.90
N ASP A 206 -9.62 11.69 11.15
CA ASP A 206 -9.44 12.52 12.34
C ASP A 206 -8.05 13.16 12.37
N VAL A 207 -6.99 12.37 12.14
CA VAL A 207 -5.60 12.87 12.05
C VAL A 207 -5.45 14.01 11.04
N ILE A 208 -6.10 13.91 9.88
CA ILE A 208 -6.05 14.95 8.84
C ILE A 208 -6.80 16.21 9.27
N LEU A 209 -7.97 16.05 9.89
CA LEU A 209 -8.82 17.19 10.25
C LEU A 209 -8.35 17.93 11.52
N ASP A 210 -7.61 17.24 12.39
CA ASP A 210 -7.01 17.83 13.61
C ASP A 210 -5.77 18.70 13.29
N ASP A 211 -5.16 18.55 12.11
CA ASP A 211 -4.06 19.38 11.61
C ASP A 211 -4.50 20.21 10.39
N PRO A 212 -4.81 21.52 10.57
CA PRO A 212 -5.26 22.37 9.46
C PRO A 212 -4.28 22.47 8.28
N SER A 213 -2.98 22.16 8.48
CA SER A 213 -1.98 22.15 7.41
C SER A 213 -2.13 20.97 6.44
N LEU A 214 -2.98 19.99 6.76
CA LEU A 214 -3.22 18.79 5.96
C LEU A 214 -4.45 18.89 5.03
N GLY A 215 -5.22 19.97 5.14
CA GLY A 215 -6.31 20.26 4.20
C GLY A 215 -7.46 19.25 4.24
N ALA A 216 -8.02 18.93 3.07
CA ALA A 216 -9.15 18.01 2.94
C ALA A 216 -8.70 16.53 2.81
N PRO A 217 -9.41 15.56 3.43
CA PRO A 217 -9.08 14.14 3.32
C PRO A 217 -9.63 13.51 2.03
N GLY A 218 -8.76 12.87 1.27
CA GLY A 218 -9.10 11.92 0.20
C GLY A 218 -8.61 10.51 0.56
N ILE A 219 -9.08 9.49 -0.14
CA ILE A 219 -8.69 8.10 0.11
C ILE A 219 -8.40 7.34 -1.18
N TRP A 220 -7.30 6.61 -1.22
CA TRP A 220 -6.90 5.78 -2.35
C TRP A 220 -6.50 4.38 -1.88
N GLY A 221 -7.28 3.39 -2.28
CA GLY A 221 -7.02 1.98 -2.02
C GLY A 221 -6.58 1.20 -3.25
N ASN A 222 -5.60 0.32 -3.08
CA ASN A 222 -5.10 -0.58 -4.13
C ASN A 222 -5.36 -2.04 -3.80
N SER A 223 -5.75 -2.87 -4.79
CA SER A 223 -6.11 -4.28 -4.57
C SER A 223 -7.28 -4.38 -3.59
N TYR A 224 -7.28 -5.30 -2.60
CA TYR A 224 -8.28 -5.30 -1.51
C TYR A 224 -8.40 -3.94 -0.79
N GLY A 225 -7.37 -3.10 -0.84
CA GLY A 225 -7.44 -1.73 -0.31
C GLY A 225 -8.53 -0.90 -0.96
N GLY A 226 -8.83 -1.11 -2.25
CA GLY A 226 -9.91 -0.40 -2.93
C GLY A 226 -11.28 -0.65 -2.29
N LEU A 227 -11.54 -1.89 -1.86
CA LEU A 227 -12.74 -2.25 -1.12
C LEU A 227 -12.81 -1.51 0.22
N TRP A 228 -11.72 -1.45 0.98
CA TRP A 228 -11.69 -0.70 2.24
C TRP A 228 -11.90 0.79 1.98
N ALA A 229 -11.25 1.36 0.95
CA ALA A 229 -11.41 2.75 0.57
C ALA A 229 -12.87 3.08 0.20
N ALA A 230 -13.51 2.23 -0.60
CA ALA A 230 -14.92 2.38 -0.98
C ALA A 230 -15.85 2.30 0.24
N ARG A 231 -15.66 1.31 1.12
CA ARG A 231 -16.44 1.17 2.36
C ARG A 231 -16.26 2.38 3.27
N THR A 232 -15.02 2.81 3.52
CA THR A 232 -14.73 3.96 4.37
C THR A 232 -15.31 5.24 3.78
N ALA A 233 -15.18 5.46 2.48
CA ALA A 233 -15.77 6.62 1.80
C ALA A 233 -17.31 6.63 1.88
N GLY A 234 -17.94 5.45 1.93
CA GLY A 234 -19.38 5.35 2.12
C GLY A 234 -19.84 5.52 3.57
N SER A 235 -18.99 5.18 4.55
CA SER A 235 -19.32 5.33 5.98
C SER A 235 -18.92 6.68 6.57
N ASP A 236 -17.97 7.40 5.95
CA ASP A 236 -17.41 8.64 6.48
C ASP A 236 -17.54 9.80 5.47
N SER A 237 -18.62 10.57 5.63
CA SER A 237 -18.96 11.71 4.77
C SER A 237 -17.91 12.84 4.74
N ARG A 238 -16.91 12.81 5.62
CA ARG A 238 -15.83 13.80 5.66
C ARG A 238 -14.83 13.58 4.53
N ILE A 239 -14.75 12.37 3.98
CA ILE A 239 -13.90 12.05 2.82
C ILE A 239 -14.42 12.79 1.59
N ARG A 240 -13.53 13.50 0.91
CA ARG A 240 -13.85 14.43 -0.19
C ARG A 240 -13.62 13.85 -1.57
N ALA A 241 -12.87 12.76 -1.69
CA ALA A 241 -12.64 12.05 -2.96
C ALA A 241 -12.15 10.63 -2.67
N CYS A 242 -12.61 9.65 -3.47
CA CYS A 242 -12.24 8.25 -3.33
C CYS A 242 -11.69 7.67 -4.64
N CYS A 243 -10.56 6.98 -4.56
CA CYS A 243 -9.97 6.23 -5.67
C CYS A 243 -9.90 4.73 -5.33
N VAL A 244 -10.52 3.90 -6.17
CA VAL A 244 -10.50 2.44 -6.10
C VAL A 244 -9.66 1.92 -7.26
N ASN A 245 -8.53 1.27 -6.97
CA ASN A 245 -7.63 0.74 -8.00
C ASN A 245 -7.53 -0.79 -7.96
N GLY A 246 -8.08 -1.45 -8.99
CA GLY A 246 -7.98 -2.90 -9.20
C GLY A 246 -8.49 -3.70 -8.01
N SER A 247 -9.74 -3.49 -7.61
CA SER A 247 -10.31 -4.07 -6.39
C SER A 247 -11.50 -5.00 -6.63
N PHE A 248 -11.79 -5.84 -5.65
CA PHE A 248 -12.95 -6.72 -5.61
C PHE A 248 -14.08 -6.04 -4.82
N ALA A 249 -15.27 -5.92 -5.40
CA ALA A 249 -16.47 -5.60 -4.63
C ALA A 249 -16.87 -6.80 -3.73
N HIS A 250 -16.64 -8.01 -4.22
CA HIS A 250 -16.95 -9.26 -3.53
C HIS A 250 -15.65 -9.99 -3.17
N PRO A 251 -15.08 -9.74 -1.97
CA PRO A 251 -13.82 -10.36 -1.59
C PRO A 251 -14.00 -11.87 -1.37
N ALA A 252 -13.09 -12.68 -1.90
CA ALA A 252 -13.04 -14.12 -1.70
C ALA A 252 -11.61 -14.59 -1.45
N ILE A 253 -11.44 -15.84 -1.01
CA ILE A 253 -10.10 -16.46 -0.96
C ILE A 253 -9.74 -16.91 -2.38
N LEU A 254 -8.72 -16.30 -2.97
CA LEU A 254 -8.24 -16.69 -4.29
C LEU A 254 -7.69 -18.14 -4.27
N PRO A 255 -7.81 -18.90 -5.38
CA PRO A 255 -7.61 -20.35 -5.39
C PRO A 255 -6.14 -20.78 -5.42
N PHE A 256 -5.28 -20.14 -4.63
CA PHE A 256 -3.87 -20.49 -4.51
C PHE A 256 -3.37 -20.35 -3.06
N ARG A 257 -2.41 -21.20 -2.69
CA ARG A 257 -1.92 -21.37 -1.31
C ARG A 257 -1.56 -20.04 -0.65
N THR A 258 -0.79 -19.20 -1.34
CA THR A 258 -0.32 -17.93 -0.79
C THR A 258 -1.44 -16.91 -0.54
N ALA A 259 -2.53 -16.90 -1.32
CA ALA A 259 -3.68 -16.04 -1.03
C ALA A 259 -4.42 -16.47 0.23
N PHE A 260 -4.54 -17.78 0.47
CA PHE A 260 -5.09 -18.30 1.72
C PHE A 260 -4.21 -17.89 2.91
N GLU A 261 -2.89 -18.15 2.83
CA GLU A 261 -1.94 -17.78 3.89
C GLU A 261 -1.95 -16.27 4.18
N GLN A 262 -2.05 -15.43 3.15
CA GLN A 262 -2.16 -13.97 3.32
C GLN A 262 -3.49 -13.56 3.95
N SER A 263 -4.60 -14.18 3.56
CA SER A 263 -5.91 -13.94 4.18
C SER A 263 -5.92 -14.36 5.64
N ALA A 264 -5.36 -15.53 5.94
CA ALA A 264 -5.24 -16.08 7.28
C ALA A 264 -4.39 -15.17 8.18
N ALA A 265 -3.23 -14.73 7.67
CA ALA A 265 -2.36 -13.79 8.38
C ALA A 265 -3.04 -12.44 8.61
N MET A 266 -3.76 -11.91 7.61
CA MET A 266 -4.46 -10.63 7.69
C MET A 266 -5.62 -10.66 8.71
N ILE A 267 -6.37 -11.76 8.79
CA ILE A 267 -7.54 -11.92 9.68
C ILE A 267 -7.17 -12.50 11.06
N GLY A 268 -6.00 -13.13 11.17
CA GLY A 268 -5.48 -13.69 12.42
C GLY A 268 -6.01 -15.07 12.77
N THR A 269 -6.46 -15.85 11.77
CA THR A 269 -6.94 -17.23 11.96
C THR A 269 -6.67 -18.06 10.72
N GLU A 270 -6.39 -19.35 10.89
CA GLU A 270 -6.29 -20.33 9.81
C GLU A 270 -7.62 -21.09 9.60
N ASP A 271 -8.66 -20.79 10.37
CA ASP A 271 -9.99 -21.34 10.12
C ASP A 271 -10.59 -20.71 8.86
N ARG A 272 -10.67 -21.51 7.80
CA ARG A 272 -11.19 -21.10 6.51
C ARG A 272 -12.63 -20.58 6.57
N ALA A 273 -13.49 -21.19 7.38
CA ALA A 273 -14.88 -20.75 7.50
C ALA A 273 -14.96 -19.38 8.19
N MET A 274 -14.09 -19.12 9.18
CA MET A 274 -13.99 -17.79 9.79
C MET A 274 -13.47 -16.73 8.81
N ILE A 275 -12.46 -17.07 8.01
CA ILE A 275 -11.94 -16.16 6.96
C ILE A 275 -13.05 -15.81 5.97
N GLU A 276 -13.77 -16.81 5.45
CA GLU A 276 -14.87 -16.61 4.51
C GLU A 276 -16.01 -15.78 5.13
N ALA A 277 -16.33 -16.02 6.40
CA ALA A 277 -17.33 -15.23 7.13
C ALA A 277 -16.93 -13.76 7.33
N VAL A 278 -15.64 -13.46 7.56
CA VAL A 278 -15.14 -12.08 7.63
C VAL A 278 -15.20 -11.42 6.25
N MET A 279 -14.76 -12.11 5.20
CA MET A 279 -14.81 -11.59 3.82
C MET A 279 -16.25 -11.29 3.38
N GLU A 280 -17.21 -12.18 3.67
CA GLU A 280 -18.62 -11.95 3.31
C GLU A 280 -19.19 -10.69 3.98
N LYS A 281 -18.84 -10.43 5.25
CA LYS A 281 -19.26 -9.20 5.94
C LYS A 281 -18.64 -7.93 5.35
N LEU A 282 -17.49 -8.07 4.70
CA LEU A 282 -16.74 -7.00 4.09
C LEU A 282 -17.17 -6.70 2.65
N ARG A 283 -17.95 -7.59 2.03
CA ARG A 283 -18.56 -7.41 0.71
C ARG A 283 -19.19 -6.02 0.55
N PHE A 284 -18.88 -5.38 -0.58
CA PHE A 284 -19.50 -4.14 -1.02
C PHE A 284 -20.78 -4.46 -1.79
N ASP A 285 -21.88 -3.83 -1.41
CA ASP A 285 -23.19 -4.07 -1.99
C ASP A 285 -23.84 -2.74 -2.38
N PRO A 286 -23.96 -2.41 -3.68
CA PRO A 286 -24.53 -1.16 -4.13
C PRO A 286 -26.03 -1.05 -3.87
N ALA A 287 -26.72 -2.04 -3.28
CA ALA A 287 -28.06 -1.85 -2.73
C ALA A 287 -28.03 -1.19 -1.34
N ARG A 288 -26.97 -1.41 -0.56
CA ARG A 288 -26.81 -0.94 0.83
C ARG A 288 -25.79 0.19 0.97
N ASP A 289 -24.69 0.08 0.24
CA ASP A 289 -23.51 0.92 0.37
C ASP A 289 -23.58 2.05 -0.68
N ARG A 290 -23.26 3.28 -0.28
CA ARG A 290 -23.30 4.48 -1.16
C ARG A 290 -22.05 5.31 -0.98
N ILE A 291 -21.51 5.83 -2.08
CA ILE A 291 -20.33 6.73 -2.06
C ILE A 291 -20.80 8.09 -2.54
N ALA A 292 -20.81 9.06 -1.62
CA ALA A 292 -21.32 10.41 -1.89
C ALA A 292 -20.25 11.37 -2.47
N CYS A 293 -18.98 11.13 -2.16
CA CYS A 293 -17.88 11.91 -2.74
C CYS A 293 -17.58 11.48 -4.19
N PRO A 294 -16.91 12.33 -4.99
CA PRO A 294 -16.40 11.94 -6.29
C PRO A 294 -15.61 10.63 -6.22
N LEU A 295 -15.91 9.72 -7.14
CA LEU A 295 -15.34 8.38 -7.22
C LEU A 295 -14.55 8.19 -8.52
N LEU A 296 -13.30 7.76 -8.40
CA LEU A 296 -12.50 7.28 -9.51
C LEU A 296 -12.22 5.80 -9.35
N VAL A 297 -12.64 5.00 -10.33
CA VAL A 297 -12.35 3.56 -10.39
C VAL A 297 -11.33 3.32 -11.50
N LEU A 298 -10.26 2.59 -11.19
CA LEU A 298 -9.21 2.22 -12.13
C LEU A 298 -9.16 0.71 -12.27
N HIS A 299 -8.96 0.25 -13.50
CA HIS A 299 -8.86 -1.17 -13.80
C HIS A 299 -7.79 -1.47 -14.86
N GLY A 300 -7.07 -2.57 -14.67
CA GLY A 300 -6.21 -3.15 -15.69
C GLY A 300 -6.95 -4.26 -16.42
N GLY A 301 -7.15 -4.13 -17.73
CA GLY A 301 -7.87 -5.11 -18.54
C GLY A 301 -7.17 -6.46 -18.67
N ALA A 302 -5.89 -6.55 -18.29
CA ALA A 302 -5.10 -7.77 -18.20
C ALA A 302 -4.84 -8.19 -16.74
N ASP A 303 -5.63 -7.68 -15.78
CA ASP A 303 -5.54 -8.07 -14.38
C ASP A 303 -5.91 -9.57 -14.22
N PRO A 304 -4.97 -10.43 -13.78
CA PRO A 304 -5.22 -11.86 -13.65
C PRO A 304 -6.02 -12.21 -12.39
N LEU A 305 -6.27 -11.23 -11.51
CA LEU A 305 -6.90 -11.44 -10.21
C LEU A 305 -8.32 -10.88 -10.18
N VAL A 306 -8.53 -9.70 -10.75
CA VAL A 306 -9.79 -8.93 -10.67
C VAL A 306 -10.39 -8.80 -12.05
N ALA A 307 -11.69 -9.05 -12.19
CA ALA A 307 -12.40 -8.86 -13.45
C ALA A 307 -12.92 -7.42 -13.60
N LEU A 308 -13.23 -7.00 -14.83
CA LEU A 308 -13.78 -5.66 -15.07
C LEU A 308 -15.16 -5.52 -14.39
N GLU A 309 -15.93 -6.60 -14.36
CA GLU A 309 -17.25 -6.66 -13.75
C GLU A 309 -17.20 -6.41 -12.24
N ASP A 310 -16.09 -6.74 -11.57
CA ASP A 310 -15.89 -6.45 -10.14
C ASP A 310 -15.85 -4.93 -9.84
N GLN A 311 -15.72 -4.09 -10.87
CA GLN A 311 -15.69 -2.63 -10.72
C GLN A 311 -17.09 -2.02 -10.73
N GLN A 312 -18.05 -2.67 -11.38
CA GLN A 312 -19.41 -2.14 -11.57
C GLN A 312 -20.12 -1.84 -10.24
N PRO A 313 -20.03 -2.69 -9.20
CA PRO A 313 -20.68 -2.39 -7.92
C PRO A 313 -20.19 -1.09 -7.27
N PHE A 314 -18.94 -0.69 -7.46
CA PHE A 314 -18.45 0.60 -6.94
C PHE A 314 -19.07 1.78 -7.69
N LEU A 315 -19.20 1.66 -9.01
CA LEU A 315 -19.82 2.69 -9.86
C LEU A 315 -21.32 2.83 -9.56
N ASP A 316 -22.03 1.72 -9.39
CA ASP A 316 -23.47 1.70 -9.08
C ASP A 316 -23.79 2.31 -7.71
N ALA A 317 -22.84 2.28 -6.77
CA ALA A 317 -22.98 2.88 -5.46
C ALA A 317 -22.74 4.41 -5.44
N ALA A 318 -22.17 4.98 -6.50
CA ALA A 318 -21.90 6.40 -6.54
C ALA A 318 -23.20 7.21 -6.65
N THR A 319 -23.38 8.19 -5.77
CA THR A 319 -24.55 9.11 -5.83
C THR A 319 -24.23 10.43 -6.52
N GLY A 320 -22.99 10.60 -6.99
CA GLY A 320 -22.47 11.82 -7.60
C GLY A 320 -21.55 11.50 -8.76
N GLU A 321 -20.48 12.30 -8.91
CA GLU A 321 -19.49 12.09 -9.97
C GLU A 321 -18.79 10.73 -9.80
N ALA A 322 -18.84 9.90 -10.84
CA ALA A 322 -18.07 8.67 -10.92
C ALA A 322 -17.43 8.51 -12.30
N ALA A 323 -16.19 8.03 -12.33
CA ALA A 323 -15.49 7.73 -13.56
C ALA A 323 -14.78 6.37 -13.47
N LEU A 324 -14.83 5.61 -14.55
CA LEU A 324 -14.02 4.42 -14.76
C LEU A 324 -12.90 4.74 -15.77
N ARG A 325 -11.68 4.27 -15.47
CA ARG A 325 -10.54 4.29 -16.39
C ARG A 325 -9.95 2.89 -16.50
N VAL A 326 -9.80 2.42 -17.73
CA VAL A 326 -9.31 1.07 -18.03
C VAL A 326 -8.05 1.18 -18.88
N TRP A 327 -6.99 0.50 -18.47
CA TRP A 327 -5.80 0.25 -19.30
C TRP A 327 -5.94 -1.15 -19.89
N PRO A 328 -6.18 -1.31 -21.21
CA PRO A 328 -6.48 -2.62 -21.81
C PRO A 328 -5.43 -3.71 -21.52
N ASP A 329 -4.14 -3.34 -21.49
CA ASP A 329 -3.00 -4.21 -21.16
C ASP A 329 -2.51 -4.03 -19.71
N GLY A 330 -3.25 -3.29 -18.88
CA GLY A 330 -2.89 -3.04 -17.50
C GLY A 330 -2.91 -4.33 -16.67
N GLU A 331 -1.81 -4.58 -15.95
CA GLU A 331 -1.70 -5.68 -14.98
C GLU A 331 -2.47 -5.35 -13.70
N HIS A 332 -2.45 -6.27 -12.71
CA HIS A 332 -3.05 -6.02 -11.40
C HIS A 332 -2.59 -4.69 -10.79
N THR A 333 -3.54 -3.82 -10.40
CA THR A 333 -3.30 -2.44 -9.92
C THR A 333 -2.51 -1.53 -10.87
N ILE A 334 -2.38 -1.94 -12.13
CA ILE A 334 -1.79 -1.17 -13.23
C ILE A 334 -0.30 -0.89 -12.96
N TYR A 335 0.44 -1.89 -12.45
CA TYR A 335 1.87 -1.78 -12.14
C TYR A 335 2.72 -1.43 -13.36
N ASN A 336 2.36 -1.97 -14.54
CA ASN A 336 3.07 -1.75 -15.80
C ASN A 336 2.85 -0.35 -16.39
N HIS A 337 1.81 0.38 -15.98
CA HIS A 337 1.55 1.78 -16.36
C HIS A 337 1.57 2.71 -15.14
N SER A 338 2.47 2.44 -14.19
CA SER A 338 2.57 3.15 -12.91
C SER A 338 2.67 4.66 -13.03
N PHE A 339 3.42 5.17 -14.01
CA PHE A 339 3.54 6.61 -14.29
C PHE A 339 2.18 7.21 -14.68
N GLU A 340 1.52 6.65 -15.70
CA GLU A 340 0.25 7.17 -16.22
C GLU A 340 -0.85 7.11 -15.15
N ARG A 341 -0.96 5.97 -14.46
CA ARG A 341 -1.88 5.77 -13.35
C ARG A 341 -1.68 6.83 -12.28
N THR A 342 -0.44 6.98 -11.79
CA THR A 342 -0.13 7.90 -10.70
C THR A 342 -0.33 9.36 -11.12
N ALA A 343 0.04 9.73 -12.35
CA ALA A 343 -0.16 11.08 -12.86
C ALA A 343 -1.65 11.43 -12.95
N LEU A 344 -2.47 10.55 -13.55
CA LEU A 344 -3.90 10.74 -13.68
C LEU A 344 -4.58 10.88 -12.31
N VAL A 345 -4.29 9.97 -11.38
CA VAL A 345 -4.91 9.98 -10.05
C VAL A 345 -4.45 11.18 -9.24
N GLY A 346 -3.17 11.55 -9.33
CA GLY A 346 -2.63 12.71 -8.64
C GLY A 346 -3.26 14.01 -9.10
N ASP A 347 -3.40 14.22 -10.41
CA ASP A 347 -4.07 15.41 -10.96
C ASP A 347 -5.56 15.42 -10.58
N TRP A 348 -6.20 14.25 -10.61
CA TRP A 348 -7.60 14.08 -10.23
C TRP A 348 -7.88 14.43 -8.77
N PHE A 349 -7.02 13.99 -7.83
CA PHE A 349 -7.11 14.38 -6.42
C PHE A 349 -6.79 15.86 -6.22
N ALA A 350 -5.76 16.40 -6.88
CA ALA A 350 -5.38 17.80 -6.74
C ALA A 350 -6.56 18.72 -7.11
N ALA A 351 -7.25 18.43 -8.20
CA ALA A 351 -8.43 19.18 -8.64
C ALA A 351 -9.63 19.10 -7.69
N ARG A 352 -9.73 18.08 -6.82
CA ARG A 352 -10.90 17.85 -5.95
C ARG A 352 -10.68 18.20 -4.49
N LEU A 353 -9.42 18.15 -4.05
CA LEU A 353 -9.05 18.45 -2.68
C LEU A 353 -8.58 19.89 -2.51
N ASP A 354 -8.17 20.57 -3.59
CA ASP A 354 -7.82 21.99 -3.53
C ASP A 354 -9.03 22.84 -3.13
N ARG A 355 -8.87 23.59 -2.05
CA ARG A 355 -9.87 24.50 -1.48
C ARG A 355 -9.98 25.81 -2.24
N SER A 356 -9.13 26.02 -3.24
CA SER A 356 -9.02 27.26 -4.02
C SER A 356 -9.95 27.31 -5.25
N ALA A 357 -10.67 26.21 -5.53
CA ALA A 357 -11.57 26.06 -6.67
C ALA A 357 -13.04 26.36 -6.34
#